data_AF-A0A7L0VEN4-F1
#
_entry.id   AF-A0A7L0VEN4-F1
#
_cell.length_a   1.000
_cell.length_b   1.000
_cell.length_c   1.000
_cell.angle_alpha   90.00
_cell.angle_beta   90.00
_cell.angle_gamma   90.00
#
_symmetry.space_group_name_H-M   'P 1'
#
loop_
_entity.id
_entity.type
_entity.pdbx_description
1 polymer ?
#
loop_
_entity_poly.entity_id
_entity_poly.type
_entity_poly.pdbx_seq_one_letter_code
_entity_poly.pdbx_strand_id
1 'polypeptide(L)'
;MAIYKVTVATGDMVEAGTNNSISITLVGSYGESRQTTVSFLFLPGKEKSLSVHCGQDLGPIVLIRLHKWRLFLEDAWFCKDVRVTAPNGTLYRFPCYQWLEGVTTVEVREGSGRTQPCPHPPLMARGSTFDTPFFLGKKLVDDKLQILKEHRHQELAARQEAYRWKNFAQGWPRCLNVDSIFELDSNIQFSRVRANNFTGFLIFQGASHFLSGFLLRRTSWNSLDEMRTIFSRTQGRDIGECLVCCPLPFPLH
;
A
#
# COMPACT_ATOMS: atom_id res chain seq x y z
N MET A 1 20.20 12.98 -29.08
CA MET A 1 19.27 11.87 -28.80
C MET A 1 19.65 11.25 -27.47
N ALA A 2 18.72 11.22 -26.52
CA ALA A 2 18.91 10.65 -25.19
C ALA A 2 18.03 9.39 -25.05
N ILE A 3 18.56 8.33 -24.44
CA ILE A 3 17.85 7.07 -24.23
C ILE A 3 17.77 6.79 -22.73
N TYR A 4 16.55 6.66 -22.21
CA TYR A 4 16.29 6.29 -20.82
C TYR A 4 15.82 4.83 -20.78
N LYS A 5 16.43 4.01 -19.94
CA LYS A 5 15.96 2.65 -19.70
C LYS A 5 14.99 2.68 -18.53
N VAL A 6 13.76 2.25 -18.76
CA VAL A 6 12.69 2.23 -17.75
C VAL A 6 12.40 0.77 -17.42
N THR A 7 12.34 0.45 -16.13
CA THR A 7 11.90 -0.85 -15.61
C THR A 7 10.73 -0.62 -14.65
N VAL A 8 9.60 -1.26 -14.92
CA VAL A 8 8.37 -1.20 -14.12
C VAL A 8 8.18 -2.54 -13.43
N ALA A 9 8.09 -2.54 -12.10
CA ALA A 9 7.87 -3.72 -11.29
C ALA A 9 6.41 -3.82 -10.83
N THR A 10 5.80 -4.98 -11.04
CA THR A 10 4.45 -5.29 -10.56
C THR A 10 4.53 -5.97 -9.20
N GLY A 11 3.57 -5.71 -8.31
CA GLY A 11 3.46 -6.42 -7.04
C GLY A 11 3.32 -7.93 -7.22
N ASP A 12 3.75 -8.69 -6.24
CA ASP A 12 3.70 -10.16 -6.20
C ASP A 12 2.40 -10.72 -5.61
N MET A 13 1.49 -9.85 -5.19
CA MET A 13 0.17 -10.23 -4.68
C MET A 13 -0.70 -10.86 -5.78
N VAL A 14 -1.62 -11.74 -5.38
CA VAL A 14 -2.65 -12.29 -6.28
C VAL A 14 -3.44 -11.11 -6.88
N GLU A 15 -3.71 -11.18 -8.18
CA GLU A 15 -4.40 -10.11 -8.96
C GLU A 15 -3.66 -8.77 -9.03
N ALA A 16 -2.38 -8.70 -8.65
CA ALA A 16 -1.58 -7.48 -8.82
C ALA A 16 -1.30 -7.11 -10.29
N GLY A 17 -1.51 -8.05 -11.22
CA GLY A 17 -1.26 -7.90 -12.65
C GLY A 17 -2.41 -7.22 -13.39
N THR A 18 -2.18 -6.87 -14.66
CA THR A 18 -3.19 -6.24 -15.51
C THR A 18 -3.05 -6.65 -16.98
N ASN A 19 -4.17 -6.69 -17.69
CA ASN A 19 -4.22 -6.84 -19.16
C ASN A 19 -4.61 -5.51 -19.85
N ASN A 20 -4.48 -4.39 -19.15
CA ASN A 20 -4.70 -3.05 -19.68
C ASN A 20 -3.41 -2.40 -20.18
N SER A 21 -3.54 -1.33 -20.97
CA SER A 21 -2.39 -0.61 -21.50
C SER A 21 -1.79 0.28 -20.41
N ILE A 22 -0.52 0.04 -20.08
CA ILE A 22 0.25 0.93 -19.22
C ILE A 22 1.25 1.69 -20.08
N SER A 23 1.19 3.02 -19.97
CA SER A 23 2.12 3.93 -20.62
C SER A 23 2.80 4.83 -19.58
N ILE A 24 3.99 5.32 -19.90
CA ILE A 24 4.78 6.16 -19.02
C ILE A 24 5.20 7.45 -19.71
N THR A 25 5.21 8.54 -18.95
CA THR A 25 5.82 9.83 -19.31
C THR A 25 6.91 10.16 -18.28
N LEU A 26 8.11 10.48 -18.74
CA LEU A 26 9.22 10.90 -17.89
C LEU A 26 9.24 12.42 -17.80
N VAL A 27 9.35 12.96 -16.59
CA VAL A 27 9.38 14.40 -16.33
C VAL A 27 10.70 14.75 -15.65
N GLY A 28 11.57 15.42 -16.39
CA GLY A 28 12.87 15.90 -15.92
C GLY A 28 12.90 17.41 -15.72
N SER A 29 14.01 17.92 -15.20
CA SER A 29 14.17 19.36 -14.94
C SER A 29 14.20 20.21 -16.21
N TYR A 30 14.53 19.64 -17.37
CA TYR A 30 14.62 20.36 -18.65
C TYR A 30 13.41 20.15 -19.55
N GLY A 31 12.50 19.24 -19.20
CA GLY A 31 11.32 18.95 -19.99
C GLY A 31 10.78 17.55 -19.77
N GLU A 32 9.89 17.13 -20.67
CA GLU A 32 9.15 15.88 -20.55
C GLU A 32 9.33 15.01 -21.79
N SER A 33 9.30 13.69 -21.61
CA SER A 33 9.25 12.76 -22.73
C SER A 33 7.86 12.75 -23.39
N ARG A 34 7.76 12.15 -24.57
CA ARG A 34 6.46 11.69 -25.07
C ARG A 34 5.95 10.54 -24.20
N GLN A 35 4.63 10.38 -24.13
CA GLN A 35 4.01 9.20 -23.55
C GLN A 35 4.43 7.97 -24.37
N THR A 36 4.98 6.96 -23.70
CA THR A 36 5.46 5.73 -24.34
C THR A 36 4.79 4.52 -23.69
N THR A 37 4.20 3.65 -24.50
CA THR A 37 3.58 2.42 -23.99
C THR A 37 4.63 1.45 -23.49
N VAL A 38 4.48 1.03 -22.25
CA VAL A 38 5.34 0.03 -21.60
C VAL A 38 4.91 -1.36 -22.02
N SER A 39 3.64 -1.68 -21.81
CA SER A 39 3.07 -2.96 -22.18
C SER A 39 1.55 -2.99 -22.04
N PHE A 40 0.96 -4.04 -22.60
CA PHE A 40 -0.46 -4.35 -22.51
C PHE A 40 -0.75 -5.56 -21.60
N LEU A 41 0.27 -6.07 -20.92
CA LEU A 41 0.19 -7.25 -20.05
C LEU A 41 1.22 -7.09 -18.92
N PHE A 42 0.81 -7.12 -17.67
CA PHE A 42 1.69 -7.16 -16.51
C PHE A 42 1.28 -8.34 -15.65
N LEU A 43 2.24 -9.21 -15.36
CA LEU A 43 2.00 -10.39 -14.52
C LEU A 43 2.44 -10.08 -13.09
N PRO A 44 1.74 -10.61 -12.07
CA PRO A 44 2.16 -10.49 -10.68
C PRO A 44 3.61 -10.95 -10.48
N GLY A 45 4.37 -10.17 -9.72
CA GLY A 45 5.77 -10.44 -9.35
C GLY A 45 6.75 -10.34 -10.51
N LYS A 46 6.32 -9.84 -11.68
CA LYS A 46 7.18 -9.64 -12.86
C LYS A 46 7.51 -8.18 -13.09
N GLU A 47 8.62 -7.98 -13.78
CA GLU A 47 9.10 -6.67 -14.21
C GLU A 47 9.07 -6.57 -15.72
N LYS A 48 8.80 -5.37 -16.23
CA LYS A 48 8.87 -5.06 -17.67
C LYS A 48 9.80 -3.89 -17.90
N SER A 49 10.66 -4.01 -18.90
CA SER A 49 11.62 -2.97 -19.25
C SER A 49 11.41 -2.45 -20.66
N LEU A 50 11.63 -1.15 -20.88
CA LEU A 50 11.64 -0.51 -22.20
C LEU A 50 12.73 0.57 -22.29
N SER A 51 12.98 1.03 -23.50
CA SER A 51 13.80 2.22 -23.76
C SER A 51 12.91 3.37 -24.24
N VAL A 52 12.97 4.51 -23.54
CA VAL A 52 12.28 5.75 -23.91
C VAL A 52 13.27 6.64 -24.66
N HIS A 53 12.95 6.94 -25.92
CA HIS A 53 13.78 7.76 -26.79
C HIS A 53 13.35 9.22 -26.74
N CYS A 54 14.28 10.11 -26.41
CA CYS A 54 14.05 11.55 -26.31
C CYS A 54 14.94 12.31 -27.31
N GLY A 55 14.40 13.36 -27.92
CA GLY A 55 15.17 14.23 -28.83
C GLY A 55 16.34 14.91 -28.12
N GLN A 56 16.12 15.33 -26.88
CA GLN A 56 17.08 15.99 -26.00
C GLN A 56 17.11 15.29 -24.62
N ASP A 57 18.16 15.56 -23.84
CA ASP A 57 18.25 15.11 -22.44
C ASP A 57 17.24 15.88 -21.58
N LEU A 58 16.44 15.17 -20.81
CA LEU A 58 15.45 15.71 -19.88
C LEU A 58 16.08 16.24 -18.58
N GLY A 59 17.38 16.01 -18.38
CA GLY A 59 18.08 16.33 -17.14
C GLY A 59 17.71 15.37 -16.00
N PRO A 60 17.96 15.76 -14.73
CA PRO A 60 17.48 15.01 -13.59
C PRO A 60 15.99 14.70 -13.64
N ILE A 61 15.63 13.41 -13.58
CA ILE A 61 14.24 12.96 -13.56
C ILE A 61 13.68 13.16 -12.16
N VAL A 62 12.59 13.91 -12.06
CA VAL A 62 12.01 14.34 -10.78
C VAL A 62 10.64 13.73 -10.52
N LEU A 63 9.92 13.41 -11.60
CA LEU A 63 8.57 12.89 -11.58
C LEU A 63 8.39 11.90 -12.75
N ILE A 64 7.53 10.90 -12.55
CA ILE A 64 7.00 10.06 -13.62
C ILE A 64 5.48 10.15 -13.62
N ARG A 65 4.87 9.98 -14.81
CA ARG A 65 3.42 9.79 -14.93
C ARG A 65 3.14 8.40 -15.47
N LEU A 66 2.42 7.60 -14.71
CA LEU A 66 1.92 6.30 -15.12
C LEU A 66 0.48 6.46 -15.58
N HIS A 67 0.21 6.04 -16.81
CA HIS A 67 -1.10 6.12 -17.43
C HIS A 67 -1.64 4.71 -17.62
N LYS A 68 -2.78 4.41 -17.02
CA LYS A 68 -3.52 3.17 -17.21
C LYS A 68 -4.71 3.45 -18.13
N TRP A 69 -4.75 2.77 -19.27
CA TRP A 69 -5.83 2.86 -20.23
C TRP A 69 -6.51 1.52 -20.44
N ARG A 70 -7.83 1.53 -20.53
CA ARG A 70 -8.64 0.32 -20.69
C ARG A 70 -8.52 -0.24 -22.11
N LEU A 71 -8.23 -1.53 -22.23
CA LEU A 71 -8.25 -2.24 -23.52
C LEU A 71 -9.45 -3.20 -23.65
N PHE A 72 -9.64 -4.09 -22.67
CA PHE A 72 -10.69 -5.12 -22.74
C PHE A 72 -11.59 -5.06 -21.51
N LEU A 73 -11.10 -5.57 -20.38
CA LEU A 73 -11.81 -5.62 -19.12
C LEU A 73 -11.15 -4.68 -18.11
N GLU A 74 -11.98 -4.15 -17.23
CA GLU A 74 -11.50 -3.31 -16.14
C GLU A 74 -10.89 -4.19 -15.06
N ASP A 75 -9.65 -3.89 -14.70
CA ASP A 75 -8.90 -4.53 -13.62
C ASP A 75 -8.17 -3.47 -12.80
N ALA A 76 -7.69 -3.86 -11.62
CA ALA A 76 -6.77 -3.07 -10.82
C ALA A 76 -5.34 -3.53 -11.09
N TRP A 77 -4.38 -2.62 -11.07
CA TRP A 77 -2.96 -2.95 -11.23
C TRP A 77 -2.15 -2.45 -10.04
N PHE A 78 -1.38 -3.31 -9.39
CA PHE A 78 -0.50 -2.88 -8.30
C PHE A 78 0.91 -2.62 -8.84
N CYS A 79 1.29 -1.34 -8.90
CA CYS A 79 2.64 -0.94 -9.24
C CYS A 79 3.51 -0.90 -7.98
N LYS A 80 4.58 -1.71 -7.95
CA LYS A 80 5.52 -1.76 -6.82
C LYS A 80 6.50 -0.59 -6.88
N ASP A 81 7.32 -0.56 -7.92
CA ASP A 81 8.30 0.49 -8.15
C ASP A 81 8.57 0.68 -9.65
N VAL A 82 9.05 1.87 -9.99
CA VAL A 82 9.60 2.18 -11.30
C VAL A 82 11.03 2.65 -11.16
N ARG A 83 11.91 2.12 -12.00
CA ARG A 83 13.34 2.47 -12.07
C ARG A 83 13.62 3.09 -13.43
N VAL A 84 14.31 4.22 -13.43
CA VAL A 84 14.70 4.94 -14.66
C VAL A 84 16.20 5.14 -14.64
N THR A 85 16.90 4.57 -15.62
CA THR A 85 18.34 4.79 -15.83
C THR A 85 18.52 5.82 -16.94
N ALA A 86 19.10 6.97 -16.59
CA ALA A 86 19.40 8.04 -17.52
C ALA A 86 20.59 7.71 -18.45
N PRO A 87 20.77 8.45 -19.56
CA PRO A 87 21.88 8.23 -20.49
C PRO A 87 23.26 8.30 -19.83
N ASN A 88 23.39 9.12 -18.78
CA ASN A 88 24.61 9.27 -18.00
C ASN A 88 24.83 8.15 -16.96
N GLY A 89 23.97 7.13 -16.92
CA GLY A 89 24.03 6.01 -15.98
C GLY A 89 23.36 6.26 -14.62
N THR A 90 22.85 7.46 -14.36
CA THR A 90 22.17 7.77 -13.10
C THR A 90 20.87 6.98 -12.97
N LEU A 91 20.68 6.30 -11.84
CA LEU A 91 19.48 5.53 -11.53
C LEU A 91 18.54 6.34 -10.64
N TYR A 92 17.34 6.59 -11.13
CA TYR A 92 16.24 7.21 -10.39
C TYR A 92 15.24 6.13 -9.97
N ARG A 93 14.76 6.18 -8.72
CA ARG A 93 13.82 5.21 -8.15
C ARG A 93 12.52 5.90 -7.77
N PHE A 94 11.40 5.31 -8.18
CA PHE A 94 10.05 5.83 -7.95
C PHE A 94 9.23 4.76 -7.22
N PRO A 95 9.25 4.76 -5.88
CA PRO A 95 8.43 3.84 -5.09
C PRO A 95 6.95 4.20 -5.29
N CYS A 96 6.18 3.31 -5.93
CA CYS A 96 4.77 3.54 -6.22
C CYS A 96 3.91 2.94 -5.09
N TYR A 97 4.09 1.64 -4.83
CA TYR A 97 3.37 0.85 -3.82
C TYR A 97 1.86 1.13 -3.76
N GLN A 98 1.22 1.27 -4.91
CA GLN A 98 -0.18 1.68 -5.02
C GLN A 98 -0.91 0.96 -6.16
N TRP A 99 -2.20 0.76 -5.97
CA TRP A 99 -3.18 0.28 -6.93
C TRP A 99 -3.60 1.40 -7.88
N LEU A 100 -3.57 1.10 -9.17
CA LEU A 100 -4.12 1.92 -10.23
C LEU A 100 -5.39 1.26 -10.74
N GLU A 101 -6.53 1.91 -10.50
CA GLU A 101 -7.86 1.42 -10.84
C GLU A 101 -8.47 2.24 -11.98
N GLY A 102 -9.32 1.58 -12.78
CA GLY A 102 -9.97 2.22 -13.91
C GLY A 102 -9.01 2.82 -14.93
N VAL A 103 -9.46 3.87 -15.61
CA VAL A 103 -8.64 4.72 -16.49
C VAL A 103 -8.12 5.88 -15.65
N THR A 104 -6.82 5.87 -15.36
CA THR A 104 -6.22 6.83 -14.43
C THR A 104 -4.81 7.24 -14.85
N THR A 105 -4.41 8.42 -14.42
CA THR A 105 -3.02 8.90 -14.51
C THR A 105 -2.52 9.18 -13.09
N VAL A 106 -1.43 8.53 -12.72
CA VAL A 106 -0.80 8.70 -11.41
C VAL A 106 0.58 9.30 -11.58
N GLU A 107 0.82 10.38 -10.86
CA GLU A 107 2.11 11.04 -10.80
C GLU A 107 2.90 10.52 -9.58
N VAL A 108 4.16 10.11 -9.80
CA VAL A 108 5.01 9.55 -8.75
C VAL A 108 6.33 10.28 -8.72
N ARG A 109 6.70 10.75 -7.52
CA ARG A 109 7.94 11.48 -7.29
C ARG A 109 9.11 10.57 -7.04
N GLU A 110 10.29 11.07 -7.38
CA GLU A 110 11.54 10.36 -7.13
C GLU A 110 11.76 10.18 -5.61
N GLY A 111 11.98 8.94 -5.21
CA GLY A 111 12.08 8.48 -3.83
C GLY A 111 13.50 8.46 -3.28
N SER A 112 14.35 9.45 -3.57
CA SER A 112 15.63 9.64 -2.88
C SER A 112 15.36 9.93 -1.41
N GLY A 113 15.17 8.89 -0.61
CA GLY A 113 15.32 9.00 0.82
C GLY A 113 16.78 9.30 1.08
N ARG A 114 17.08 10.54 1.48
CA ARG A 114 18.42 10.88 1.95
C ARG A 114 18.64 10.10 3.24
N THR A 115 19.66 9.25 3.26
CA THR A 115 20.13 8.64 4.50
C THR A 115 20.77 9.75 5.33
N GLN A 116 20.05 10.24 6.34
CA GLN A 116 20.66 11.06 7.38
C GLN A 116 21.03 10.14 8.55
N PRO A 117 22.19 10.35 9.19
CA PRO A 117 22.48 9.76 10.48
C PRO A 117 21.37 10.17 11.47
N CYS A 118 20.84 9.20 12.24
CA CYS A 118 19.84 9.49 13.26
C CYS A 118 20.37 10.60 14.19
N PRO A 119 19.68 11.75 14.33
CA PRO A 119 20.15 12.82 15.22
C PRO A 119 20.12 12.40 16.70
N HIS A 120 19.38 11.35 17.03
CA HIS A 120 19.33 10.76 18.36
C HIS A 120 19.51 9.24 18.23
N PRO A 121 20.66 8.67 18.62
CA PRO A 121 20.75 7.24 18.87
C PRO A 121 19.68 6.89 19.90
N PRO A 122 18.87 5.84 19.70
CA PRO A 122 18.04 5.35 20.79
C PRO A 122 18.98 5.02 21.95
N LEU A 123 18.62 5.44 23.17
CA LEU A 123 19.25 4.96 24.41
C LEU A 123 18.94 3.46 24.53
N MET A 124 19.61 2.63 23.73
CA MET A 124 19.45 1.19 23.72
C MET A 124 20.72 0.58 24.32
N ALA A 125 20.46 -0.34 25.25
CA ALA A 125 21.45 -1.15 25.93
C ALA A 125 22.46 -1.74 24.94
N ARG A 126 23.72 -1.81 25.41
CA ARG A 126 24.89 -2.34 24.68
C ARG A 126 24.54 -3.67 23.99
N GLY A 127 24.76 -3.74 22.66
CA GLY A 127 24.95 -5.03 22.00
C GLY A 127 24.31 -5.28 20.62
N SER A 128 23.71 -4.30 19.95
CA SER A 128 23.15 -4.53 18.61
C SER A 128 23.37 -3.35 17.66
N THR A 129 24.41 -3.43 16.83
CA THR A 129 24.62 -2.53 15.69
C THR A 129 23.80 -3.03 14.51
N PHE A 130 22.50 -2.79 14.51
CA PHE A 130 21.74 -2.75 13.25
C PHE A 130 21.67 -1.31 12.79
N ASP A 131 22.68 -0.90 12.00
CA ASP A 131 22.66 0.33 11.21
C ASP A 131 21.59 0.20 10.12
N THR A 132 20.32 0.31 10.51
CA THR A 132 19.23 0.44 9.54
C THR A 132 19.11 1.91 9.16
N PRO A 133 19.29 2.27 7.88
CA PRO A 133 19.16 3.66 7.46
C PRO A 133 17.72 4.12 7.63
N PHE A 134 17.54 5.20 8.40
CA PHE A 134 16.26 5.90 8.50
C PHE A 134 16.06 6.76 7.25
N PHE A 135 15.05 6.44 6.45
CA PHE A 135 14.70 7.24 5.27
C PHE A 135 13.84 8.43 5.67
N LEU A 136 14.44 9.63 5.70
CA LEU A 136 13.69 10.85 5.95
C LEU A 136 12.84 11.20 4.72
N GLY A 137 11.51 11.22 4.89
CA GLY A 137 10.59 11.67 3.84
C GLY A 137 10.84 13.13 3.45
N LYS A 138 10.82 13.44 2.14
CA LYS A 138 11.04 14.80 1.61
C LYS A 138 9.91 15.75 2.02
N LYS A 139 10.24 16.84 2.71
CA LYS A 139 9.28 17.88 3.16
C LYS A 139 9.03 18.92 2.06
N LEU A 140 7.98 19.74 2.23
CA LEU A 140 7.69 20.90 1.36
C LEU A 140 8.91 21.79 1.12
N VAL A 141 9.69 22.02 2.17
CA VAL A 141 10.86 22.90 2.15
C VAL A 141 11.99 22.33 1.29
N ASP A 142 12.00 21.02 1.04
CA ASP A 142 13.04 20.35 0.24
C ASP A 142 12.76 20.46 -1.27
N ASP A 143 11.53 20.82 -1.67
CA ASP A 143 11.13 20.90 -3.07
C ASP A 143 11.50 22.25 -3.67
N LYS A 144 12.56 22.26 -4.47
CA LYS A 144 13.07 23.48 -5.12
C LYS A 144 12.32 23.82 -6.42
N LEU A 145 11.82 22.81 -7.13
CA LEU A 145 11.14 22.99 -8.41
C LEU A 145 9.64 23.24 -8.20
N GLN A 146 9.08 24.19 -8.95
CA GLN A 146 7.64 24.55 -8.84
C GLN A 146 6.72 23.36 -9.13
N ILE A 147 7.05 22.53 -10.11
CA ILE A 147 6.29 21.31 -10.43
C ILE A 147 6.15 20.36 -9.22
N LEU A 148 7.18 20.25 -8.39
CA LEU A 148 7.16 19.38 -7.20
C LEU A 148 6.33 19.98 -6.06
N LYS A 149 6.35 21.31 -5.94
CA LYS A 149 5.49 22.04 -4.99
C LYS A 149 4.02 21.89 -5.35
N GLU A 150 3.68 22.16 -6.62
CA GLU A 150 2.31 22.06 -7.14
C GLU A 150 1.78 20.63 -6.97
N HIS A 151 2.55 19.62 -7.40
CA HIS A 151 2.19 18.22 -7.16
C HIS A 151 1.93 17.94 -5.68
N ARG A 152 2.72 18.47 -4.75
CA ARG A 152 2.46 18.24 -3.31
C ARG A 152 1.18 18.90 -2.84
N HIS A 153 0.89 20.11 -3.29
CA HIS A 153 -0.35 20.79 -2.92
C HIS A 153 -1.57 19.98 -3.39
N GLN A 154 -1.56 19.52 -4.64
CA GLN A 154 -2.63 18.69 -5.20
C GLN A 154 -2.76 17.35 -4.48
N GLU A 155 -1.65 16.65 -4.24
CA GLU A 155 -1.65 15.36 -3.54
C GLU A 155 -2.17 15.49 -2.09
N LEU A 156 -1.76 16.54 -1.37
CA LEU A 156 -2.24 16.79 -0.01
C LEU A 156 -3.73 17.16 0.02
N ALA A 157 -4.19 17.99 -0.92
CA ALA A 157 -5.60 18.35 -1.03
C ALA A 157 -6.46 17.12 -1.30
N ALA A 158 -6.08 16.30 -2.28
CA ALA A 158 -6.77 15.06 -2.61
C ALA A 158 -6.80 14.08 -1.41
N ARG A 159 -5.69 13.93 -0.68
CA ARG A 159 -5.67 13.08 0.53
C ARG A 159 -6.53 13.62 1.66
N GLN A 160 -6.54 14.93 1.90
CA GLN A 160 -7.38 15.53 2.94
C GLN A 160 -8.87 15.39 2.61
N GLU A 161 -9.21 15.41 1.32
CA GLU A 161 -10.57 15.17 0.85
C GLU A 161 -10.99 13.71 1.00
N ALA A 162 -10.13 12.77 0.62
CA ALA A 162 -10.38 11.33 0.69
C ALA A 162 -10.38 10.77 2.12
N TYR A 163 -9.46 11.23 2.97
CA TYR A 163 -9.27 10.73 4.34
C TYR A 163 -9.75 11.76 5.37
N ARG A 164 -11.06 11.72 5.64
CA ARG A 164 -11.70 12.60 6.63
C ARG A 164 -11.84 11.91 7.99
N TRP A 165 -12.03 12.72 9.02
CA TRP A 165 -12.24 12.25 10.40
C TRP A 165 -13.71 12.32 10.79
N LYS A 166 -14.21 11.29 11.50
CA LYS A 166 -15.50 11.30 12.21
C LYS A 166 -15.31 10.98 13.69
N ASN A 167 -16.32 11.33 14.48
CA ASN A 167 -16.37 10.94 15.89
C ASN A 167 -16.99 9.55 15.98
N PHE A 168 -16.26 8.59 16.54
CA PHE A 168 -16.80 7.25 16.78
C PHE A 168 -17.80 7.25 17.95
N ALA A 169 -17.38 7.82 19.08
CA ALA A 169 -18.18 8.00 20.29
C ALA A 169 -17.66 9.21 21.09
N GLN A 170 -18.47 9.76 21.98
CA GLN A 170 -18.06 10.89 22.82
C GLN A 170 -16.88 10.49 23.71
N GLY A 171 -15.83 11.32 23.75
CA GLY A 171 -14.61 11.08 24.53
C GLY A 171 -13.60 10.12 23.89
N TRP A 172 -13.93 9.50 22.76
CA TRP A 172 -13.01 8.64 22.01
C TRP A 172 -12.17 9.43 20.99
N PRO A 173 -10.95 8.98 20.68
CA PRO A 173 -10.20 9.51 19.54
C PRO A 173 -11.03 9.44 18.26
N ARG A 174 -10.87 10.44 17.40
CA ARG A 174 -11.51 10.46 16.07
C ARG A 174 -11.03 9.27 15.24
N CYS A 175 -11.91 8.75 14.39
CA CYS A 175 -11.60 7.66 13.47
C CYS A 175 -11.82 8.09 12.02
N LEU A 176 -11.43 7.24 11.08
CA LEU A 176 -11.65 7.47 9.65
C LEU A 176 -13.14 7.55 9.34
N ASN A 177 -13.54 8.55 8.56
CA ASN A 177 -14.93 8.80 8.14
C ASN A 177 -15.35 7.82 7.04
N VAL A 178 -15.51 6.56 7.41
CA VAL A 178 -15.94 5.47 6.54
C VAL A 178 -16.89 4.57 7.32
N ASP A 179 -17.99 4.15 6.69
CA ASP A 179 -19.00 3.31 7.34
C ASP A 179 -18.81 1.82 7.04
N SER A 180 -18.10 1.49 5.95
CA SER A 180 -17.82 0.11 5.55
C SER A 180 -16.44 -0.08 4.94
N ILE A 181 -15.84 -1.26 5.11
CA ILE A 181 -14.52 -1.59 4.53
C ILE A 181 -14.49 -1.49 3.00
N PHE A 182 -15.65 -1.58 2.34
CA PHE A 182 -15.77 -1.49 0.88
C PHE A 182 -15.71 -0.04 0.35
N GLU A 183 -15.90 0.95 1.23
CA GLU A 183 -15.79 2.38 0.89
C GLU A 183 -14.34 2.90 1.03
N LEU A 184 -13.45 2.10 1.59
CA LEU A 184 -12.04 2.45 1.72
C LEU A 184 -11.39 2.51 0.34
N ASP A 185 -10.46 3.44 0.14
CA ASP A 185 -9.61 3.45 -1.06
C ASP A 185 -8.80 2.15 -1.16
N SER A 186 -8.65 1.58 -2.35
CA SER A 186 -7.98 0.29 -2.56
C SER A 186 -6.52 0.25 -2.09
N ASN A 187 -5.86 1.40 -1.94
CA ASN A 187 -4.51 1.49 -1.38
C ASN A 187 -4.47 1.28 0.14
N ILE A 188 -5.59 1.46 0.84
CA ILE A 188 -5.70 1.25 2.30
C ILE A 188 -6.55 0.02 2.66
N GLN A 189 -7.20 -0.61 1.69
CA GLN A 189 -7.85 -1.89 1.87
C GLN A 189 -6.82 -3.01 2.14
N PHE A 190 -7.24 -4.04 2.87
CA PHE A 190 -6.45 -5.26 2.93
C PHE A 190 -6.27 -5.83 1.53
N SER A 191 -5.05 -6.27 1.20
CA SER A 191 -4.86 -7.06 -0.02
C SER A 191 -5.83 -8.25 0.00
N ARG A 192 -6.41 -8.60 -1.15
CA ARG A 192 -7.42 -9.67 -1.25
C ARG A 192 -6.94 -11.00 -0.62
N VAL A 193 -5.63 -11.26 -0.68
CA VAL A 193 -4.98 -12.39 0.02
C VAL A 193 -5.10 -12.28 1.54
N ARG A 194 -4.81 -11.10 2.12
CA ARG A 194 -4.99 -10.87 3.57
C ARG A 194 -6.46 -10.87 3.96
N ALA A 195 -7.35 -10.30 3.14
CA ALA A 195 -8.78 -10.34 3.36
C ALA A 195 -9.34 -11.77 3.33
N ASN A 196 -8.92 -12.59 2.36
CA ASN A 196 -9.30 -14.00 2.27
C ASN A 196 -8.69 -14.84 3.39
N ASN A 197 -7.44 -14.59 3.78
CA ASN A 197 -6.82 -15.27 4.93
C ASN A 197 -7.55 -14.94 6.23
N PHE A 198 -7.86 -13.67 6.46
CA PHE A 198 -8.57 -13.22 7.67
C PHE A 198 -10.02 -13.72 7.69
N THR A 199 -10.74 -13.56 6.58
CA THR A 199 -12.14 -14.01 6.45
C THR A 199 -12.22 -15.54 6.51
N GLY A 200 -11.33 -16.25 5.82
CA GLY A 200 -11.25 -17.70 5.86
C GLY A 200 -10.92 -18.23 7.25
N PHE A 201 -10.02 -17.55 7.97
CA PHE A 201 -9.73 -17.85 9.38
C PHE A 201 -10.96 -17.63 10.27
N LEU A 202 -11.65 -16.49 10.13
CA LEU A 202 -12.86 -16.18 10.89
C LEU A 202 -14.01 -17.15 10.59
N ILE A 203 -14.23 -17.52 9.32
CA ILE A 203 -15.25 -18.50 8.93
C ILE A 203 -14.89 -19.88 9.48
N PHE A 204 -13.64 -20.31 9.37
CA PHE A 204 -13.21 -21.60 9.91
C PHE A 204 -13.34 -21.65 11.43
N GLN A 205 -12.94 -20.59 12.14
CA GLN A 205 -13.14 -20.49 13.59
C GLN A 205 -14.62 -20.48 13.94
N GLY A 206 -15.42 -19.63 13.29
CA GLY A 206 -16.86 -19.55 13.50
C GLY A 206 -17.56 -20.88 13.27
N ALA A 207 -17.24 -21.57 12.17
CA ALA A 207 -17.75 -22.91 11.86
C ALA A 207 -17.30 -23.96 12.88
N SER A 208 -16.03 -23.95 13.31
CA SER A 208 -15.52 -24.86 14.34
C SER A 208 -16.24 -24.65 15.69
N HIS A 209 -16.42 -23.40 16.11
CA HIS A 209 -17.16 -23.05 17.32
C HIS A 209 -18.66 -23.34 17.21
N PHE A 210 -19.25 -23.17 16.02
CA PHE A 210 -20.64 -23.52 15.72
C PHE A 210 -20.86 -25.05 15.74
N LEU A 211 -20.05 -25.82 15.01
CA LEU A 211 -20.11 -27.28 14.94
C LEU A 211 -19.82 -27.93 16.29
N SER A 212 -19.04 -27.27 17.14
CA SER A 212 -18.80 -27.70 18.52
C SER A 212 -19.93 -27.31 19.49
N GLY A 213 -20.97 -26.63 19.01
CA GLY A 213 -22.15 -26.23 19.80
C GLY A 213 -21.94 -25.02 20.72
N PHE A 214 -20.79 -24.35 20.65
CA PHE A 214 -20.42 -23.28 21.58
C PHE A 214 -21.08 -21.93 21.27
N LEU A 215 -21.27 -21.58 20.00
CA LEU A 215 -21.89 -20.28 19.62
C LEU A 215 -23.40 -20.22 19.86
N LEU A 216 -24.06 -21.38 19.98
CA LEU A 216 -25.50 -21.49 20.20
C LEU A 216 -25.86 -21.84 21.65
N ARG A 217 -24.87 -22.03 22.52
CA ARG A 217 -25.09 -22.43 23.91
C ARG A 217 -25.64 -21.24 24.70
N ARG A 218 -26.87 -21.39 25.21
CA ARG A 218 -27.55 -20.39 26.05
C ARG A 218 -27.32 -20.59 27.56
N THR A 219 -26.66 -21.67 27.97
CA THR A 219 -26.44 -22.04 29.38
C THR A 219 -25.00 -21.83 29.80
N SER A 220 -24.77 -21.55 31.08
CA SER A 220 -23.43 -21.43 31.65
C SER A 220 -22.65 -22.75 31.58
N TRP A 221 -21.33 -22.63 31.71
CA TRP A 221 -20.44 -23.78 31.90
C TRP A 221 -20.79 -24.50 33.20
N ASN A 222 -20.85 -25.82 33.16
CA ASN A 222 -21.16 -26.67 34.30
C ASN A 222 -19.91 -26.91 35.18
N SER A 223 -18.71 -26.71 34.63
CA SER A 223 -17.44 -26.77 35.36
C SER A 223 -16.29 -26.08 34.60
N LEU A 224 -15.19 -25.79 35.31
CA LEU A 224 -13.96 -25.28 34.68
C LEU A 224 -13.29 -26.29 33.75
N ASP A 225 -13.47 -27.60 34.00
CA ASP A 225 -12.93 -28.64 33.13
C ASP A 225 -13.68 -28.72 31.80
N GLU A 226 -14.98 -28.42 31.79
CA GLU A 226 -15.75 -28.26 30.56
C GLU A 226 -15.20 -27.10 29.71
N MET A 227 -14.85 -25.97 30.34
CA MET A 227 -14.24 -24.83 29.65
C MET A 227 -12.85 -25.17 29.07
N ARG A 228 -12.05 -25.99 29.76
CA ARG A 228 -10.73 -26.43 29.28
C ARG A 228 -10.79 -27.24 27.99
N THR A 229 -11.91 -27.92 27.70
CA THR A 229 -12.07 -28.68 26.43
C THR A 229 -12.06 -27.81 25.18
N ILE A 230 -12.35 -26.50 25.31
CA ILE A 230 -12.19 -25.54 24.22
C ILE A 230 -10.71 -25.27 23.98
N PHE A 231 -9.97 -24.98 25.06
CA PHE A 231 -8.58 -24.58 25.00
C PHE A 231 -7.64 -25.72 24.62
N SER A 232 -7.98 -26.97 24.96
CA SER A 232 -7.21 -28.15 24.54
C SER A 232 -7.30 -28.40 23.03
N ARG A 233 -8.38 -27.97 22.35
CA ARG A 233 -8.52 -28.04 20.89
C ARG A 233 -7.78 -26.94 20.14
N THR A 234 -7.33 -25.90 20.84
CA THR A 234 -6.52 -24.79 20.30
C THR A 234 -5.04 -24.88 20.70
N GLN A 235 -4.65 -25.83 21.55
CA GLN A 235 -3.29 -25.97 22.04
C GLN A 235 -2.33 -26.38 20.90
N GLY A 236 -1.48 -25.44 20.49
CA GLY A 236 -0.56 -25.55 19.36
C GLY A 236 -0.49 -24.29 18.48
N ARG A 237 -1.32 -23.27 18.74
CA ARG A 237 -1.22 -21.96 18.06
C ARG A 237 -1.22 -20.84 19.10
N ASP A 238 -0.31 -19.88 18.95
CA ASP A 238 -0.11 -18.76 19.87
C ASP A 238 -1.44 -18.09 20.25
N ILE A 239 -1.74 -18.08 21.54
CA ILE A 239 -2.97 -17.53 22.14
C ILE A 239 -2.76 -16.04 22.41
N GLY A 240 -2.33 -15.28 21.39
CA GLY A 240 -2.18 -13.83 21.48
C GLY A 240 -3.47 -13.05 21.23
N GLU A 241 -4.48 -13.64 20.59
CA GLU A 241 -5.65 -12.90 20.07
C GLU A 241 -7.02 -13.41 20.55
N CYS A 242 -7.09 -14.48 21.36
CA CYS A 242 -8.38 -15.03 21.80
C CYS A 242 -9.04 -14.25 22.97
N LEU A 243 -8.47 -13.12 23.42
CA LEU A 243 -8.97 -12.33 24.55
C LEU A 243 -9.53 -10.96 24.14
N VAL A 244 -10.20 -10.84 22.98
CA VAL A 244 -11.05 -9.67 22.68
C VAL A 244 -12.31 -10.09 21.91
N CYS A 245 -13.14 -10.95 22.51
CA CYS A 245 -14.50 -11.19 22.04
C CYS A 245 -15.42 -11.49 23.24
N CYS A 246 -15.61 -10.50 24.11
CA CYS A 246 -16.86 -10.37 24.86
C CYS A 246 -17.60 -9.19 24.23
N PRO A 247 -18.76 -9.40 23.57
CA PRO A 247 -19.64 -8.29 23.26
C PRO A 247 -20.18 -7.76 24.58
N LEU A 248 -19.71 -6.58 25.01
CA LEU A 248 -20.45 -5.81 25.99
C LEU A 248 -21.84 -5.51 25.39
N PRO A 249 -22.93 -5.74 26.13
CA PRO A 249 -24.27 -5.50 25.61
C PRO A 249 -24.42 -4.01 25.32
N PHE A 250 -24.91 -3.69 24.11
CA PHE A 250 -25.46 -2.38 23.79
C PHE A 250 -26.49 -1.98 24.86
N PRO A 251 -26.34 -0.84 25.55
CA PRO A 251 -27.45 -0.26 26.27
C PRO A 251 -28.39 0.37 25.24
N LEU A 252 -29.58 -0.22 25.11
CA LEU A 252 -30.74 0.44 24.53
C LEU A 252 -31.09 1.65 25.40
N HIS A 253 -31.12 2.83 24.78
CA HIS A 253 -31.98 3.94 25.19
C HIS A 253 -32.46 4.68 23.95
#